data_AF-A0A4R6YH29-F1
#
_entry.id   AF-A0A4R6YH29-F1
#
_cell.length_a   1.000
_cell.length_b   1.000
_cell.length_c   1.000
_cell.angle_alpha   90.00
_cell.angle_beta   90.00
_cell.angle_gamma   90.00
#
_symmetry.space_group_name_H-M   'P 1'
#
loop_
_entity.id
_entity.type
_entity.pdbx_description
1 polymer ?
#
loop_
_entity_poly.entity_id
_entity_poly.type
_entity_poly.pdbx_seq_one_letter_code
_entity_poly.pdbx_strand_id
1 'polypeptide(L)'
;MRRTDSSKARCASVFGGLAVLAAATAVAQQPAITPAVSIDQARIHEYPMRKILESGGDFHTTPFTPEDGHGEGQEGPRARQRQALYPNAWPNFPFLRVNGLDSQSCYECHNTIGSYVPPDYSTKALLRKPSPVGGSAGLASNAFINPNFPWQLTYLIRNPPHVFGTGYAQSVAGEMSTELALQREIITRAAIALAKAEHRSVTLSTPLRAKGLAFGVYATTCAENGQCSEDTSKVTGVASDLIVRPFQWKGIASSVRHFVRDALDFHLSMQAVEKVGHIDCDRDGMIDEMSLGNVTALTAFVAMTRPPYVVVPQDQPGRERFERGKAIFEGAAKDLDGKLAGSMCATCHVPSLTLQVPELVVEDPGVADVTSPAGCPSETLLINPEPPSRHAVTQQVKKRVEAILAQQSAGALKADAFESADVAAAVNTLLAQVPIPSLNSGDLRIGLTRPGDAPAYVYPRLPARNERAAVSVPLLSDLRTHNMGSGLQDVGVQGADVTGISIAPPLFLTRPLWGVADTGPWLHDGRARTLKEAIAFHSSPGSEANPVIAAFTQLSPSDQQAVVDFLLAHRLPVALDIRQGK
;
A
#
# COMPACT_ATOMS: atom_id res chain seq x y z
N MET A 1 99.49 -14.73 5.45
CA MET A 1 100.60 -14.25 6.32
C MET A 1 100.34 -12.77 6.61
N ARG A 2 100.24 -12.40 7.91
CA ARG A 2 100.03 -11.04 8.47
C ARG A 2 98.72 -10.29 8.15
N ARG A 3 98.22 -9.61 9.20
CA ARG A 3 97.26 -8.47 9.20
C ARG A 3 97.96 -7.22 8.60
N THR A 4 97.36 -6.10 8.24
CA THR A 4 96.28 -5.27 8.86
C THR A 4 95.55 -4.44 7.75
N ASP A 5 94.57 -3.55 7.97
CA ASP A 5 93.93 -3.09 9.21
C ASP A 5 92.39 -2.90 9.09
N SER A 6 91.85 -1.68 9.24
CA SER A 6 90.43 -1.36 9.44
C SER A 6 89.96 -0.07 8.76
N SER A 7 88.70 -0.04 8.33
CA SER A 7 87.84 1.17 8.40
C SER A 7 86.36 0.76 8.37
N LYS A 8 85.54 1.39 9.21
CA LYS A 8 84.09 1.11 9.32
C LYS A 8 83.30 2.05 8.40
N ALA A 9 82.36 1.51 7.63
CA ALA A 9 81.19 2.25 7.17
C ALA A 9 79.97 1.31 7.10
N ARG A 10 78.99 1.54 7.97
CA ARG A 10 77.65 0.95 7.86
C ARG A 10 76.74 1.99 7.22
N CYS A 11 76.10 1.65 6.10
CA CYS A 11 74.80 2.18 5.73
C CYS A 11 74.00 1.05 5.08
N ALA A 12 72.78 0.82 5.58
CA ALA A 12 71.96 -0.31 5.20
C ALA A 12 71.11 0.01 3.97
N SER A 13 71.10 -0.90 3.00
CA SER A 13 70.14 -0.90 1.90
C SER A 13 68.81 -1.46 2.39
N VAL A 14 67.77 -0.63 2.47
CA VAL A 14 66.37 -1.09 2.59
C VAL A 14 65.51 -0.32 1.60
N PHE A 15 64.75 -1.06 0.79
CA PHE A 15 63.87 -0.52 -0.24
C PHE A 15 62.74 0.32 0.36
N GLY A 16 62.71 1.61 0.04
CA GLY A 16 61.56 2.49 0.29
C GLY A 16 60.47 2.29 -0.76
N GLY A 17 59.76 1.16 -0.70
CA GLY A 17 58.54 0.95 -1.50
C GLY A 17 57.36 1.71 -0.91
N LEU A 18 56.69 2.55 -1.71
CA LEU A 18 55.40 3.14 -1.32
C LEU A 18 54.34 2.03 -1.23
N ALA A 19 54.14 1.47 -0.04
CA ALA A 19 52.95 0.70 0.28
C ALA A 19 51.87 1.67 0.78
N VAL A 20 51.13 2.28 -0.16
CA VAL A 20 49.81 2.84 0.17
C VAL A 20 48.92 1.64 0.46
N LEU A 21 48.87 1.22 1.73
CA LEU A 21 47.77 0.40 2.20
C LEU A 21 46.51 1.26 2.14
N ALA A 22 45.82 1.20 1.00
CA ALA A 22 44.38 1.35 0.99
C ALA A 22 43.84 0.22 1.86
N ALA A 23 43.65 0.53 3.15
CA ALA A 23 42.88 -0.32 4.03
C ALA A 23 41.47 -0.36 3.42
N ALA A 24 41.18 -1.44 2.69
CA ALA A 24 39.82 -1.88 2.47
C ALA A 24 39.30 -2.26 3.85
N THR A 25 38.81 -1.27 4.59
CA THR A 25 38.04 -1.50 5.80
C THR A 25 36.91 -2.41 5.40
N ALA A 26 36.85 -3.58 6.02
CA ALA A 26 35.59 -4.32 6.08
C ALA A 26 34.63 -3.37 6.80
N VAL A 27 33.79 -2.66 6.04
CA VAL A 27 32.80 -1.75 6.59
C VAL A 27 31.79 -2.65 7.29
N ALA A 28 31.91 -2.73 8.62
CA ALA A 28 30.86 -3.26 9.46
C ALA A 28 29.57 -2.51 9.12
N GLN A 29 28.44 -3.21 9.17
CA GLN A 29 27.14 -2.61 8.85
C GLN A 29 26.97 -1.32 9.65
N GLN A 30 26.76 -0.22 8.93
CA GLN A 30 26.61 1.10 9.54
C GLN A 30 25.14 1.32 9.89
N PRO A 31 24.84 2.15 10.92
CA PRO A 31 23.47 2.57 11.20
C PRO A 31 22.82 3.17 9.96
N ALA A 32 21.58 2.78 9.68
CA ALA A 32 20.79 3.36 8.59
C ALA A 32 20.40 4.80 8.90
N ILE A 33 20.24 5.17 10.17
CA ILE A 33 19.77 6.48 10.61
C ILE A 33 20.98 7.37 10.93
N THR A 34 21.42 8.14 9.94
CA THR A 34 22.53 9.09 10.09
C THR A 34 22.08 10.54 9.86
N PRO A 35 22.78 11.55 10.42
CA PRO A 35 22.48 12.96 10.14
C PRO A 35 22.53 13.35 8.66
N ALA A 36 23.19 12.55 7.81
CA ALA A 36 23.23 12.77 6.37
C ALA A 36 21.95 12.29 5.66
N VAL A 37 21.20 11.33 6.23
CA VAL A 37 19.96 10.78 5.66
C VAL A 37 18.70 11.22 6.40
N SER A 38 18.76 11.50 7.70
CA SER A 38 17.60 11.94 8.47
C SER A 38 16.95 13.22 7.92
N ILE A 39 15.63 13.28 8.02
CA ILE A 39 14.81 14.43 7.61
C ILE A 39 14.19 15.06 8.85
N ASP A 40 14.32 16.38 8.97
CA ASP A 40 13.61 17.18 9.98
C ASP A 40 12.22 17.55 9.44
N GLN A 41 11.17 17.10 10.13
CA GLN A 41 9.79 17.35 9.76
C GLN A 41 9.43 18.84 9.79
N ALA A 42 9.98 19.62 10.71
CA ALA A 42 9.72 21.07 10.78
C ALA A 42 10.27 21.82 9.56
N ARG A 43 11.27 21.23 8.89
CA ARG A 43 11.96 21.77 7.71
C ARG A 43 11.63 21.01 6.43
N ILE A 44 10.57 20.20 6.42
CA ILE A 44 10.21 19.32 5.29
C ILE A 44 10.13 20.06 3.94
N HIS A 45 9.65 21.31 3.94
CA HIS A 45 9.52 22.17 2.75
C HIS A 45 10.82 22.85 2.31
N GLU A 46 11.90 22.78 3.11
CA GLU A 46 13.24 23.26 2.74
C GLU A 46 14.04 22.19 1.97
N TYR A 47 13.66 20.92 2.07
CA TYR A 47 14.37 19.83 1.39
C TYR A 47 13.89 19.69 -0.07
N PRO A 48 14.81 19.50 -1.04
CA PRO A 48 14.43 19.14 -2.40
C PRO A 48 13.73 17.76 -2.41
N MET A 49 12.77 17.55 -3.32
CA MET A 49 12.02 16.28 -3.40
C MET A 49 12.96 15.09 -3.62
N ARG A 50 14.05 15.32 -4.35
CA ARG A 50 15.17 14.37 -4.46
C ARG A 50 15.67 13.88 -3.10
N LYS A 51 15.95 14.79 -2.17
CA LYS A 51 16.55 14.45 -0.86
C LYS A 51 15.58 13.61 -0.03
N ILE A 52 14.31 13.99 0.00
CA ILE A 52 13.24 13.26 0.71
C ILE A 52 13.14 11.83 0.17
N LEU A 53 13.13 11.66 -1.16
CA LEU A 53 13.01 10.35 -1.80
C LEU A 53 14.29 9.49 -1.70
N GLU A 54 15.47 10.09 -1.76
CA GLU A 54 16.75 9.39 -1.55
C GLU A 54 16.88 8.91 -0.09
N SER A 55 16.50 9.72 0.90
CA SER A 55 16.41 9.31 2.31
C SER A 55 15.38 8.20 2.53
N GLY A 56 14.17 8.32 1.98
CA GLY A 56 13.15 7.28 2.10
C GLY A 56 13.51 5.97 1.40
N GLY A 57 14.33 6.05 0.35
CA GLY A 57 14.90 4.87 -0.31
C GLY A 57 15.92 4.16 0.57
N ASP A 58 16.80 4.93 1.22
CA ASP A 58 17.78 4.40 2.19
C ASP A 58 17.09 3.66 3.33
N PHE A 59 16.11 4.28 4.01
CA PHE A 59 15.30 3.63 5.06
C PHE A 59 14.51 2.40 4.60
N HIS A 60 14.28 2.22 3.29
CA HIS A 60 13.63 1.03 2.75
C HIS A 60 14.62 -0.12 2.49
N THR A 61 15.85 0.20 2.09
CA THR A 61 16.83 -0.80 1.59
C THR A 61 17.98 -1.10 2.52
N THR A 62 18.45 -0.10 3.28
CA THR A 62 19.59 -0.22 4.17
C THR A 62 19.10 -0.93 5.43
N PRO A 63 19.66 -2.09 5.81
CA PRO A 63 19.11 -2.85 6.91
C PRO A 63 19.52 -2.22 8.24
N PHE A 64 18.52 -1.89 9.05
CA PHE A 64 18.66 -1.28 10.37
C PHE A 64 19.51 -2.15 11.30
N THR A 65 20.15 -1.48 12.24
CA THR A 65 21.05 -2.05 13.25
C THR A 65 20.50 -1.77 14.66
N PRO A 66 20.94 -2.47 15.72
CA PRO A 66 20.53 -2.14 17.09
C PRO A 66 20.85 -0.68 17.48
N GLU A 67 21.87 -0.07 16.87
CA GLU A 67 22.18 1.35 17.04
C GLU A 67 21.13 2.30 16.41
N ASP A 68 20.28 1.81 15.50
CA ASP A 68 19.11 2.53 14.97
C ASP A 68 17.85 2.32 15.83
N GLY A 69 17.85 1.34 16.75
CA GLY A 69 16.65 0.81 17.42
C GLY A 69 16.16 -0.54 16.88
N HIS A 70 16.91 -1.24 16.02
CA HIS A 70 16.41 -2.50 15.44
C HIS A 70 16.37 -3.63 16.48
N GLY A 71 15.15 -4.07 16.79
CA GLY A 71 14.89 -5.25 17.61
C GLY A 71 13.94 -4.93 18.76
N GLU A 72 13.81 -5.85 19.71
CA GLU A 72 12.98 -5.59 20.89
C GLU A 72 13.68 -6.10 22.15
N GLY A 73 13.50 -5.35 23.23
CA GLY A 73 14.06 -5.67 24.53
C GLY A 73 13.64 -7.01 25.09
N GLN A 74 14.42 -7.53 26.05
CA GLN A 74 14.16 -8.79 26.72
C GLN A 74 12.72 -8.90 27.28
N GLU A 75 12.19 -7.79 27.78
CA GLU A 75 10.84 -7.69 28.38
C GLU A 75 9.82 -6.94 27.48
N GLY A 76 10.09 -6.83 26.18
CA GLY A 76 9.25 -6.16 25.18
C GLY A 76 7.96 -6.91 24.82
N PRO A 77 7.06 -6.30 24.02
CA PRO A 77 5.74 -6.81 23.66
C PRO A 77 5.68 -8.29 23.27
N ARG A 78 6.66 -8.78 22.51
CA ARG A 78 6.66 -10.17 22.01
C ARG A 78 7.61 -11.10 22.78
N ALA A 79 8.10 -10.70 23.96
CA ALA A 79 8.97 -11.52 24.83
C ALA A 79 8.40 -12.92 25.11
N ARG A 80 7.09 -13.02 25.36
CA ARG A 80 6.40 -14.33 25.53
C ARG A 80 6.42 -15.19 24.26
N GLN A 81 6.37 -14.57 23.08
CA GLN A 81 6.45 -15.28 21.80
C GLN A 81 7.87 -15.82 21.60
N ARG A 82 8.91 -15.00 21.86
CA ARG A 82 10.32 -15.42 21.79
C ARG A 82 10.62 -16.55 22.76
N GLN A 83 10.18 -16.45 24.02
CA GLN A 83 10.36 -17.49 25.03
C GLN A 83 9.72 -18.84 24.63
N ALA A 84 8.55 -18.82 24.00
CA ALA A 84 7.86 -20.06 23.62
C ALA A 84 8.43 -20.74 22.37
N LEU A 85 8.91 -19.95 21.39
CA LEU A 85 9.61 -20.47 20.22
C LEU A 85 11.02 -20.98 20.56
N TYR A 86 11.68 -20.32 21.51
CA TYR A 86 13.05 -20.59 21.89
C TYR A 86 13.18 -20.89 23.40
N PRO A 87 12.51 -21.94 23.92
CA PRO A 87 12.44 -22.22 25.36
C PRO A 87 13.80 -22.59 25.99
N ASN A 88 14.76 -22.98 25.16
CA ASN A 88 16.14 -23.31 25.54
C ASN A 88 17.18 -22.34 24.94
N ALA A 89 16.76 -21.18 24.39
CA ALA A 89 17.72 -20.28 23.78
C ALA A 89 18.70 -19.70 24.80
N TRP A 90 19.86 -19.36 24.25
CA TRP A 90 20.75 -18.36 24.83
C TRP A 90 19.91 -17.11 25.12
N PRO A 91 20.04 -16.48 26.30
CA PRO A 91 19.13 -15.41 26.75
C PRO A 91 19.07 -14.16 25.86
N ASN A 92 19.89 -14.12 24.79
CA ASN A 92 20.12 -12.98 23.91
C ASN A 92 19.79 -13.33 22.43
N PHE A 93 18.86 -14.26 22.15
CA PHE A 93 18.41 -14.51 20.77
C PHE A 93 17.27 -13.53 20.42
N PRO A 94 17.49 -12.51 19.57
CA PRO A 94 16.52 -11.41 19.38
C PRO A 94 15.41 -11.73 18.37
N PHE A 95 15.61 -12.76 17.56
CA PHE A 95 14.79 -13.10 16.41
C PHE A 95 13.56 -13.94 16.78
N LEU A 96 12.47 -13.81 16.00
CA LEU A 96 11.21 -14.55 16.20
C LEU A 96 10.79 -15.37 14.97
N ARG A 97 11.16 -14.94 13.75
CA ARG A 97 10.78 -15.46 12.43
C ARG A 97 9.28 -15.65 12.13
N VAL A 98 8.39 -15.38 13.07
CA VAL A 98 6.94 -15.57 12.88
C VAL A 98 6.32 -14.32 12.25
N ASN A 99 6.33 -13.16 12.91
CA ASN A 99 5.68 -11.95 12.40
C ASN A 99 6.48 -11.16 11.33
N GLY A 100 7.65 -11.65 10.90
CA GLY A 100 8.57 -10.92 10.00
C GLY A 100 9.72 -10.17 10.70
N LEU A 101 9.75 -10.18 12.04
CA LEU A 101 10.71 -9.54 12.96
C LEU A 101 12.21 -9.76 12.71
N ASP A 102 12.56 -10.74 11.87
CA ASP A 102 13.95 -11.02 11.50
C ASP A 102 14.40 -10.18 10.28
N SER A 103 13.46 -9.49 9.63
CA SER A 103 13.73 -8.57 8.54
C SER A 103 14.45 -7.35 9.11
N GLN A 104 15.57 -6.96 8.51
CA GLN A 104 16.32 -5.77 8.94
C GLN A 104 15.98 -4.55 8.06
N SER A 105 15.37 -4.77 6.89
CA SER A 105 14.92 -3.74 5.96
C SER A 105 13.52 -4.08 5.43
N CYS A 106 12.79 -3.09 4.89
CA CYS A 106 11.58 -3.38 4.10
C CYS A 106 11.91 -4.22 2.85
N TYR A 107 13.09 -4.01 2.26
CA TYR A 107 13.52 -4.66 1.03
C TYR A 107 13.60 -6.18 1.10
N GLU A 108 13.91 -6.79 2.25
CA GLU A 108 13.96 -8.26 2.40
C GLU A 108 12.62 -8.98 2.12
N CYS A 109 11.50 -8.30 2.33
CA CYS A 109 10.16 -8.76 1.94
C CYS A 109 9.61 -8.04 0.68
N HIS A 110 10.17 -6.90 0.30
CA HIS A 110 9.71 -6.07 -0.82
C HIS A 110 10.73 -5.95 -1.99
N ASN A 111 11.46 -7.04 -2.29
CA ASN A 111 12.59 -7.07 -3.25
C ASN A 111 12.26 -7.45 -4.70
N THR A 112 11.06 -7.96 -4.99
CA THR A 112 10.72 -8.69 -6.23
C THR A 112 11.21 -10.14 -6.25
N ILE A 113 10.30 -11.03 -6.65
CA ILE A 113 10.65 -12.35 -7.19
C ILE A 113 10.18 -12.56 -8.63
N GLY A 114 9.74 -11.49 -9.30
CA GLY A 114 9.40 -11.51 -10.72
C GLY A 114 10.54 -12.03 -11.59
N SER A 115 10.19 -12.49 -12.79
CA SER A 115 11.14 -13.05 -13.75
C SER A 115 10.91 -12.50 -15.16
N TYR A 116 11.99 -12.25 -15.88
CA TYR A 116 11.99 -11.66 -17.23
C TYR A 116 13.05 -12.29 -18.13
N VAL A 117 12.93 -12.08 -19.44
CA VAL A 117 14.01 -12.33 -20.41
C VAL A 117 14.72 -11.00 -20.64
N PRO A 118 16.04 -10.88 -20.40
CA PRO A 118 16.80 -9.69 -20.75
C PRO A 118 16.73 -9.36 -22.25
N PRO A 119 16.73 -8.08 -22.67
CA PRO A 119 16.53 -7.70 -24.07
C PRO A 119 17.55 -8.26 -25.07
N ASP A 120 18.75 -8.60 -24.60
CA ASP A 120 19.90 -9.10 -25.35
C ASP A 120 20.06 -10.63 -25.28
N TYR A 121 19.19 -11.34 -24.56
CA TYR A 121 19.30 -12.79 -24.38
C TYR A 121 18.84 -13.56 -25.63
N SER A 122 19.77 -14.29 -26.24
CA SER A 122 19.51 -15.23 -27.35
C SER A 122 18.74 -16.48 -26.92
N THR A 123 18.76 -16.80 -25.62
CA THR A 123 17.97 -17.89 -25.04
C THR A 123 16.69 -17.33 -24.41
N LYS A 124 15.57 -18.04 -24.52
CA LYS A 124 14.32 -17.69 -23.80
C LYS A 124 14.37 -18.02 -22.30
N ALA A 125 15.58 -18.08 -21.73
CA ALA A 125 15.78 -18.33 -20.31
C ALA A 125 15.34 -17.11 -19.49
N LEU A 126 14.75 -17.38 -18.33
CA LEU A 126 14.30 -16.35 -17.42
C LEU A 126 15.37 -16.05 -16.37
N LEU A 127 15.65 -14.78 -16.13
CA LEU A 127 16.37 -14.31 -14.96
C LEU A 127 15.41 -13.71 -13.93
N ARG A 128 15.87 -13.62 -12.68
CA ARG A 128 15.24 -12.73 -11.70
C ARG A 128 15.22 -11.32 -12.25
N LYS A 129 14.06 -10.69 -12.14
CA LYS A 129 13.84 -9.33 -12.60
C LYS A 129 14.69 -8.37 -11.76
N PRO A 130 15.55 -7.53 -12.36
CA PRO A 130 16.18 -6.43 -11.65
C PRO A 130 15.07 -5.41 -11.40
N SER A 131 14.34 -5.55 -10.31
CA SER A 131 13.34 -4.57 -9.92
C SER A 131 14.06 -3.36 -9.35
N PRO A 132 13.57 -2.12 -9.56
CA PRO A 132 13.82 -1.12 -8.55
C PRO A 132 13.16 -1.62 -7.24
N VAL A 133 13.62 -1.12 -6.11
CA VAL A 133 13.08 -1.36 -4.78
C VAL A 133 11.53 -1.32 -4.75
N GLY A 134 10.86 -2.26 -4.05
CA GLY A 134 9.41 -2.24 -3.82
C GLY A 134 8.55 -3.33 -4.50
N GLY A 135 9.14 -4.47 -4.89
CA GLY A 135 8.41 -5.63 -5.42
C GLY A 135 7.69 -6.45 -4.34
N SER A 136 7.12 -7.61 -4.69
CA SER A 136 6.67 -8.64 -3.74
C SER A 136 7.78 -9.69 -3.53
N ALA A 137 7.69 -10.51 -2.48
CA ALA A 137 8.62 -11.62 -2.28
C ALA A 137 7.94 -13.01 -2.36
N GLY A 138 8.76 -14.06 -2.30
CA GLY A 138 8.31 -15.45 -2.44
C GLY A 138 7.68 -16.03 -1.19
N LEU A 139 7.20 -17.27 -1.30
CA LEU A 139 6.58 -18.03 -0.21
C LEU A 139 7.46 -18.09 1.06
N ALA A 140 8.78 -18.10 0.90
CA ALA A 140 9.75 -18.11 2.01
C ALA A 140 9.79 -16.78 2.81
N SER A 141 9.25 -15.69 2.24
CA SER A 141 9.12 -14.37 2.87
C SER A 141 7.69 -14.10 3.34
N ASN A 142 6.82 -15.12 3.40
CA ASN A 142 5.49 -14.96 3.97
C ASN A 142 5.60 -14.69 5.48
N ALA A 143 4.88 -13.66 5.95
CA ALA A 143 4.71 -13.41 7.37
C ALA A 143 3.66 -14.37 7.96
N PHE A 144 3.97 -14.93 9.12
CA PHE A 144 3.07 -15.75 9.93
C PHE A 144 2.61 -14.91 11.12
N ILE A 145 1.44 -14.30 11.03
CA ILE A 145 0.97 -13.36 12.04
C ILE A 145 0.14 -14.08 13.11
N ASN A 146 0.39 -13.81 14.40
CA ASN A 146 -0.52 -14.22 15.47
C ASN A 146 -0.78 -13.09 16.50
N PRO A 147 -1.95 -12.40 16.44
CA PRO A 147 -2.35 -11.38 17.40
C PRO A 147 -3.11 -11.95 18.62
N ASN A 148 -3.16 -13.27 18.78
CA ASN A 148 -3.86 -13.98 19.86
C ASN A 148 -2.94 -14.99 20.58
N PHE A 149 -1.63 -14.79 20.49
CA PHE A 149 -0.63 -15.67 21.09
C PHE A 149 -0.86 -15.81 22.62
N PRO A 150 -0.78 -17.02 23.23
CA PRO A 150 -0.23 -18.28 22.72
C PRO A 150 -1.24 -19.21 22.04
N TRP A 151 -2.47 -18.77 21.73
CA TRP A 151 -3.43 -19.65 21.06
C TRP A 151 -3.03 -19.87 19.61
N GLN A 152 -2.63 -21.11 19.32
CA GLN A 152 -1.95 -21.54 18.08
C GLN A 152 -0.59 -20.85 17.86
N LEU A 153 0.27 -21.42 17.03
CA LEU A 153 1.57 -20.78 16.73
C LEU A 153 1.42 -19.64 15.70
N THR A 154 0.48 -19.80 14.77
CA THR A 154 0.26 -18.92 13.63
C THR A 154 -1.24 -18.76 13.39
N TYR A 155 -1.73 -17.54 13.21
CA TYR A 155 -3.16 -17.26 13.00
C TYR A 155 -3.45 -16.89 11.54
N LEU A 156 -2.61 -16.05 10.94
CA LEU A 156 -2.72 -15.62 9.55
C LEU A 156 -1.41 -15.89 8.81
N ILE A 157 -1.51 -16.24 7.54
CA ILE A 157 -0.36 -16.29 6.62
C ILE A 157 -0.54 -15.17 5.60
N ARG A 158 0.52 -14.40 5.34
CA ARG A 158 0.51 -13.27 4.42
C ARG A 158 1.73 -13.24 3.51
N ASN A 159 1.53 -13.24 2.20
CA ASN A 159 2.58 -12.94 1.23
C ASN A 159 2.79 -11.42 1.16
N PRO A 160 4.04 -10.91 1.20
CA PRO A 160 4.30 -9.47 1.18
C PRO A 160 4.00 -8.88 -0.21
N PRO A 161 3.08 -7.90 -0.31
CA PRO A 161 2.69 -7.31 -1.59
C PRO A 161 3.76 -6.40 -2.17
N HIS A 162 3.71 -6.16 -3.49
CA HIS A 162 4.45 -5.03 -4.06
C HIS A 162 3.85 -3.69 -3.63
N VAL A 163 4.67 -2.64 -3.62
CA VAL A 163 4.26 -1.26 -3.29
C VAL A 163 4.20 -0.31 -4.49
N PHE A 164 4.55 -0.80 -5.69
CA PHE A 164 4.51 -0.02 -6.94
C PHE A 164 3.18 0.70 -7.19
N GLY A 165 3.25 2.02 -7.36
CA GLY A 165 2.12 2.87 -7.70
C GLY A 165 1.12 3.13 -6.56
N THR A 166 1.45 2.75 -5.31
CA THR A 166 0.60 2.92 -4.11
C THR A 166 0.09 4.35 -3.94
N GLY A 167 0.87 5.39 -4.27
CA GLY A 167 0.42 6.78 -4.23
C GLY A 167 -0.82 7.06 -5.09
N TYR A 168 -0.95 6.44 -6.27
CA TYR A 168 -2.17 6.55 -7.09
C TYR A 168 -3.35 5.82 -6.45
N ALA A 169 -3.11 4.64 -5.84
CA ALA A 169 -4.16 3.87 -5.19
C ALA A 169 -4.71 4.61 -3.96
N GLN A 170 -3.85 5.27 -3.16
CA GLN A 170 -4.28 6.15 -2.06
C GLN A 170 -5.11 7.33 -2.57
N SER A 171 -4.63 8.08 -3.57
CA SER A 171 -5.36 9.26 -4.05
C SER A 171 -6.71 8.90 -4.70
N VAL A 172 -6.81 7.78 -5.42
CA VAL A 172 -8.10 7.27 -5.94
C VAL A 172 -9.04 6.88 -4.80
N ALA A 173 -8.57 6.13 -3.80
CA ALA A 173 -9.35 5.75 -2.63
C ALA A 173 -9.81 6.97 -1.80
N GLY A 174 -8.97 8.01 -1.69
CA GLY A 174 -9.29 9.27 -1.02
C GLY A 174 -10.38 10.05 -1.75
N GLU A 175 -10.36 10.09 -3.09
CA GLU A 175 -11.47 10.65 -3.88
C GLU A 175 -12.76 9.84 -3.72
N MET A 176 -12.67 8.50 -3.76
CA MET A 176 -13.85 7.64 -3.55
C MET A 176 -14.46 7.86 -2.15
N SER A 177 -13.63 7.92 -1.11
CA SER A 177 -14.07 8.21 0.26
C SER A 177 -14.71 9.61 0.37
N THR A 178 -14.20 10.59 -0.39
CA THR A 178 -14.81 11.94 -0.50
C THR A 178 -16.19 11.88 -1.17
N GLU A 179 -16.33 11.13 -2.26
CA GLU A 179 -17.61 10.95 -2.98
C GLU A 179 -18.68 10.29 -2.08
N LEU A 180 -18.32 9.22 -1.36
CA LEU A 180 -19.22 8.52 -0.43
C LEU A 180 -19.62 9.41 0.76
N ALA A 181 -18.67 10.09 1.39
CA ALA A 181 -18.93 11.00 2.50
C ALA A 181 -19.76 12.23 2.08
N LEU A 182 -19.62 12.71 0.84
CA LEU A 182 -20.43 13.78 0.27
C LEU A 182 -21.90 13.34 0.12
N GLN A 183 -22.16 12.13 -0.42
CA GLN A 183 -23.52 11.58 -0.50
C GLN A 183 -24.17 11.45 0.88
N ARG A 184 -23.44 10.91 1.86
CA ARG A 184 -23.86 10.80 3.27
C ARG A 184 -24.27 12.15 3.86
N GLU A 185 -23.45 13.17 3.64
CA GLU A 185 -23.69 14.52 4.18
C GLU A 185 -24.89 15.20 3.50
N ILE A 186 -25.04 15.06 2.18
CA ILE A 186 -26.17 15.60 1.42
C ILE A 186 -27.50 14.98 1.90
N ILE A 187 -27.59 13.66 2.01
CA ILE A 187 -28.83 13.00 2.43
C ILE A 187 -29.18 13.28 3.89
N THR A 188 -28.18 13.36 4.78
CA THR A 188 -28.40 13.71 6.18
C THR A 188 -28.90 15.15 6.32
N ARG A 189 -28.34 16.12 5.58
CA ARG A 189 -28.87 17.49 5.54
C ARG A 189 -30.30 17.55 5.01
N ALA A 190 -30.61 16.80 3.95
CA ALA A 190 -31.98 16.72 3.41
C ALA A 190 -32.97 16.11 4.42
N ALA A 191 -32.57 15.05 5.12
CA ALA A 191 -33.39 14.40 6.16
C ALA A 191 -33.65 15.35 7.34
N ILE A 192 -32.64 16.10 7.81
CA ILE A 192 -32.80 17.12 8.85
C ILE A 192 -33.76 18.23 8.39
N ALA A 193 -33.65 18.69 7.14
CA ALA A 193 -34.50 19.75 6.60
C ALA A 193 -35.98 19.30 6.52
N LEU A 194 -36.23 18.08 6.03
CA LEU A 194 -37.57 17.51 5.96
C LEU A 194 -38.15 17.22 7.36
N ALA A 195 -37.35 16.65 8.27
CA ALA A 195 -37.79 16.37 9.64
C ALA A 195 -38.26 17.64 10.38
N LYS A 196 -37.59 18.77 10.13
CA LYS A 196 -37.99 20.09 10.63
C LYS A 196 -39.22 20.66 9.93
N ALA A 197 -39.34 20.50 8.62
CA ALA A 197 -40.50 20.98 7.86
C ALA A 197 -41.79 20.19 8.15
N GLU A 198 -41.66 18.91 8.50
CA GLU A 198 -42.78 17.99 8.74
C GLU A 198 -43.07 17.73 10.23
N HIS A 199 -42.31 18.34 11.15
CA HIS A 199 -42.42 18.17 12.61
C HIS A 199 -42.46 16.69 13.07
N ARG A 200 -41.64 15.84 12.44
CA ARG A 200 -41.58 14.40 12.70
C ARG A 200 -40.22 13.82 12.30
N SER A 201 -39.92 12.61 12.76
CA SER A 201 -38.78 11.87 12.25
C SER A 201 -38.97 11.50 10.77
N VAL A 202 -37.92 11.71 9.98
CA VAL A 202 -37.86 11.38 8.54
C VAL A 202 -36.68 10.45 8.29
N THR A 203 -36.95 9.32 7.64
CA THR A 203 -35.93 8.39 7.14
C THR A 203 -35.76 8.62 5.64
N LEU A 204 -34.53 8.85 5.20
CA LEU A 204 -34.16 8.85 3.79
C LEU A 204 -33.09 7.77 3.53
N SER A 205 -33.04 7.27 2.30
CA SER A 205 -32.02 6.32 1.84
C SER A 205 -31.55 6.64 0.44
N THR A 206 -30.28 6.40 0.14
CA THR A 206 -29.69 6.56 -1.20
C THR A 206 -28.78 5.38 -1.56
N PRO A 207 -28.75 4.92 -2.82
CA PRO A 207 -27.65 4.09 -3.30
C PRO A 207 -26.34 4.89 -3.23
N LEU A 208 -25.29 4.31 -2.65
CA LEU A 208 -23.97 4.92 -2.64
C LEU A 208 -23.20 4.58 -3.91
N ARG A 209 -22.56 5.58 -4.52
CA ARG A 209 -21.65 5.38 -5.67
C ARG A 209 -20.33 6.16 -5.53
N ALA A 210 -19.23 5.58 -5.99
CA ALA A 210 -17.96 6.26 -6.13
C ALA A 210 -17.21 5.78 -7.38
N LYS A 211 -16.66 6.71 -8.18
CA LYS A 211 -16.06 6.46 -9.50
C LYS A 211 -16.94 5.59 -10.43
N GLY A 212 -18.26 5.73 -10.32
CA GLY A 212 -19.28 4.95 -11.06
C GLY A 212 -19.64 3.59 -10.44
N LEU A 213 -18.85 3.11 -9.48
CA LEU A 213 -19.01 1.84 -8.78
C LEU A 213 -20.06 1.95 -7.68
N ALA A 214 -20.78 0.87 -7.39
CA ALA A 214 -21.83 0.84 -6.37
C ALA A 214 -21.33 0.32 -5.01
N PHE A 215 -21.75 0.98 -3.93
CA PHE A 215 -21.36 0.69 -2.54
C PHE A 215 -22.56 0.29 -1.67
N GLY A 216 -23.59 -0.28 -2.29
CA GLY A 216 -24.84 -0.65 -1.61
C GLY A 216 -25.73 0.57 -1.33
N VAL A 217 -26.47 0.53 -0.23
CA VAL A 217 -27.43 1.56 0.17
C VAL A 217 -27.11 2.06 1.57
N TYR A 218 -27.05 3.38 1.73
CA TYR A 218 -27.00 4.05 3.02
C TYR A 218 -28.38 4.63 3.35
N ALA A 219 -28.77 4.57 4.62
CA ALA A 219 -29.95 5.25 5.12
C ALA A 219 -29.64 6.07 6.38
N THR A 220 -30.45 7.10 6.62
CA THR A 220 -30.36 7.96 7.80
C THR A 220 -31.76 8.34 8.26
N THR A 221 -31.99 8.28 9.57
CA THR A 221 -33.25 8.70 10.19
C THR A 221 -32.97 9.87 11.09
N CYS A 222 -33.50 11.04 10.74
CA CYS A 222 -33.30 12.28 11.48
C CYS A 222 -34.59 12.72 12.16
N ALA A 223 -34.49 13.18 13.40
CA ALA A 223 -35.58 13.80 14.16
C ALA A 223 -35.59 15.32 13.96
N GLU A 224 -36.70 15.98 14.32
CA GLU A 224 -36.88 17.44 14.22
C GLU A 224 -35.79 18.24 14.94
N ASN A 225 -35.29 17.73 16.08
CA ASN A 225 -34.19 18.32 16.84
C ASN A 225 -32.82 18.27 16.12
N GLY A 226 -32.74 17.63 14.94
CA GLY A 226 -31.52 17.48 14.14
C GLY A 226 -30.62 16.31 14.54
N GLN A 227 -31.01 15.49 15.53
CA GLN A 227 -30.31 14.23 15.83
C GLN A 227 -30.64 13.21 14.73
N CYS A 228 -29.62 12.49 14.24
CA CYS A 228 -29.76 11.47 13.22
C CYS A 228 -29.15 10.14 13.68
N SER A 229 -29.77 9.03 13.28
CA SER A 229 -29.20 7.68 13.37
C SER A 229 -28.92 7.18 11.96
N GLU A 230 -27.70 6.75 11.72
CA GLU A 230 -27.28 6.14 10.45
C GLU A 230 -27.60 4.64 10.42
N ASP A 231 -27.92 4.13 9.24
CA ASP A 231 -28.02 2.69 8.94
C ASP A 231 -27.11 2.36 7.76
N THR A 232 -26.04 1.63 8.07
CA THR A 232 -25.04 1.14 7.10
C THR A 232 -25.19 -0.36 6.84
N SER A 233 -26.26 -1.02 7.32
CA SER A 233 -26.44 -2.48 7.20
C SER A 233 -26.53 -3.00 5.76
N LYS A 234 -26.83 -2.11 4.81
CA LYS A 234 -26.89 -2.39 3.36
C LYS A 234 -25.75 -1.76 2.56
N VAL A 235 -24.75 -1.18 3.23
CA VAL A 235 -23.51 -0.71 2.59
C VAL A 235 -22.64 -1.93 2.25
N THR A 236 -22.00 -1.91 1.09
CA THR A 236 -21.16 -3.01 0.58
C THR A 236 -19.87 -2.46 -0.04
N GLY A 237 -18.81 -3.26 -0.07
CA GLY A 237 -17.52 -2.85 -0.64
C GLY A 237 -16.69 -1.90 0.23
N VAL A 238 -17.23 -1.39 1.33
CA VAL A 238 -16.57 -0.48 2.28
C VAL A 238 -17.11 -0.72 3.69
N ALA A 239 -16.35 -0.33 4.71
CA ALA A 239 -16.81 -0.36 6.10
C ALA A 239 -17.81 0.78 6.41
N SER A 240 -18.43 0.74 7.60
CA SER A 240 -19.46 1.70 8.03
C SER A 240 -18.98 3.16 8.13
N ASP A 241 -17.67 3.41 8.19
CA ASP A 241 -17.10 4.76 8.15
C ASP A 241 -17.01 5.37 6.73
N LEU A 242 -17.31 4.58 5.70
CA LEU A 242 -17.23 4.92 4.27
C LEU A 242 -15.81 5.27 3.79
N ILE A 243 -14.76 4.88 4.52
CA ILE A 243 -13.37 5.05 4.09
C ILE A 243 -12.90 3.85 3.25
N VAL A 244 -12.60 4.11 1.99
CA VAL A 244 -12.04 3.13 1.05
C VAL A 244 -10.56 2.91 1.39
N ARG A 245 -10.16 1.64 1.53
CA ARG A 245 -8.85 1.23 2.05
C ARG A 245 -8.10 0.40 1.00
N PRO A 246 -7.14 0.99 0.25
CA PRO A 246 -6.50 0.32 -0.88
C PRO A 246 -5.33 -0.59 -0.49
N PHE A 247 -4.99 -0.71 0.80
CA PHE A 247 -3.78 -1.38 1.27
C PHE A 247 -4.03 -2.62 2.12
N GLN A 248 -2.96 -3.41 2.30
CA GLN A 248 -2.97 -4.77 2.82
C GLN A 248 -3.84 -5.74 1.97
N TRP A 249 -4.14 -6.93 2.48
CA TRP A 249 -4.93 -7.94 1.77
C TRP A 249 -6.45 -7.83 1.98
N LYS A 250 -6.88 -7.25 3.10
CA LYS A 250 -8.30 -7.09 3.44
C LYS A 250 -8.84 -5.67 3.24
N GLY A 251 -7.99 -4.70 2.90
CA GLY A 251 -8.36 -3.29 2.96
C GLY A 251 -8.48 -2.81 4.40
N ILE A 252 -7.38 -2.89 5.17
CA ILE A 252 -7.32 -2.48 6.58
C ILE A 252 -6.55 -1.17 6.81
N ALA A 253 -5.92 -0.61 5.78
CA ALA A 253 -5.21 0.67 5.84
C ALA A 253 -5.56 1.56 4.64
N SER A 254 -5.77 2.85 4.91
CA SER A 254 -6.22 3.89 3.97
C SER A 254 -5.08 4.77 3.44
N SER A 255 -3.99 4.97 4.22
CA SER A 255 -2.79 5.69 3.78
C SER A 255 -1.53 4.81 3.75
N VAL A 256 -0.57 5.18 2.89
CA VAL A 256 0.76 4.57 2.86
C VAL A 256 1.49 4.85 4.17
N ARG A 257 1.30 6.03 4.78
CA ARG A 257 1.96 6.40 6.05
C ARG A 257 1.57 5.45 7.17
N HIS A 258 0.27 5.21 7.34
CA HIS A 258 -0.25 4.33 8.40
C HIS A 258 0.28 2.91 8.22
N PHE A 259 0.31 2.40 6.98
CA PHE A 259 0.95 1.12 6.67
C PHE A 259 2.45 1.13 7.01
N VAL A 260 3.22 2.14 6.59
CA VAL A 260 4.66 2.24 6.83
C VAL A 260 4.97 2.31 8.33
N ARG A 261 4.30 3.18 9.07
CA ARG A 261 4.44 3.36 10.52
C ARG A 261 4.25 2.06 11.28
N ASP A 262 3.17 1.34 10.99
CA ASP A 262 2.86 0.12 11.71
C ASP A 262 3.66 -1.08 11.18
N ALA A 263 4.12 -1.07 9.93
CA ALA A 263 5.07 -2.05 9.41
C ALA A 263 6.47 -1.93 10.04
N LEU A 264 6.96 -0.72 10.32
CA LEU A 264 8.21 -0.50 11.04
C LEU A 264 8.19 -1.21 12.41
N ASP A 265 7.20 -0.94 13.24
CA ASP A 265 7.04 -1.54 14.58
C ASP A 265 6.67 -3.04 14.54
N PHE A 266 5.74 -3.44 13.66
CA PHE A 266 5.27 -4.83 13.61
C PHE A 266 6.28 -5.81 12.99
N HIS A 267 6.99 -5.39 11.92
CA HIS A 267 7.91 -6.26 11.18
C HIS A 267 9.38 -6.05 11.49
N LEU A 268 9.80 -4.88 11.98
CA LEU A 268 11.21 -4.58 12.26
C LEU A 268 11.47 -4.22 13.74
N SER A 269 10.41 -4.07 14.54
CA SER A 269 10.47 -3.44 15.87
C SER A 269 11.19 -2.08 15.83
N MET A 270 10.86 -1.24 14.85
CA MET A 270 11.36 0.13 14.77
C MET A 270 10.25 1.10 15.17
N GLN A 271 10.42 1.84 16.25
CA GLN A 271 9.37 2.68 16.85
C GLN A 271 9.36 4.10 16.28
N ALA A 272 8.22 4.45 15.68
CA ALA A 272 7.97 5.80 15.19
C ALA A 272 7.43 6.72 16.31
N VAL A 273 7.97 7.93 16.44
CA VAL A 273 7.53 8.91 17.47
C VAL A 273 6.05 9.34 17.33
N GLU A 274 5.48 9.23 16.13
CA GLU A 274 4.05 9.41 15.85
C GLU A 274 3.16 8.27 16.39
N LYS A 275 3.76 7.16 16.84
CA LYS A 275 3.09 6.00 17.42
C LYS A 275 3.27 5.92 18.94
N VAL A 276 4.51 6.06 19.41
CA VAL A 276 4.89 5.81 20.82
C VAL A 276 5.32 7.06 21.59
N GLY A 277 5.38 8.22 20.94
CA GLY A 277 5.90 9.44 21.56
C GLY A 277 7.41 9.34 21.77
N HIS A 278 7.88 9.86 22.90
CA HIS A 278 9.29 9.78 23.34
C HIS A 278 9.49 8.69 24.39
N ILE A 279 8.85 7.53 24.21
CA ILE A 279 8.78 6.43 25.18
C ILE A 279 9.28 5.15 24.53
N ASP A 280 10.22 4.50 25.21
CA ASP A 280 10.69 3.15 24.92
C ASP A 280 9.56 2.14 25.22
N CYS A 281 8.82 1.72 24.19
CA CYS A 281 7.68 0.82 24.34
C CYS A 281 8.02 -0.67 24.17
N ASP A 282 9.17 -1.03 23.59
CA ASP A 282 9.62 -2.43 23.45
C ASP A 282 10.85 -2.82 24.27
N ARG A 283 11.38 -1.87 25.03
CA ARG A 283 12.31 -2.03 26.14
C ARG A 283 13.72 -2.44 25.72
N ASP A 284 14.10 -2.14 24.48
CA ASP A 284 15.45 -2.37 23.97
C ASP A 284 16.48 -1.39 24.57
N GLY A 285 16.01 -0.25 25.09
CA GLY A 285 16.80 0.83 25.69
C GLY A 285 16.93 2.09 24.83
N MET A 286 16.28 2.11 23.65
CA MET A 286 16.29 3.21 22.69
C MET A 286 14.98 4.02 22.75
N ILE A 287 15.05 5.27 22.28
CA ILE A 287 13.90 6.15 22.05
C ILE A 287 14.15 6.97 20.79
N ASP A 288 13.10 7.53 20.22
CA ASP A 288 13.15 8.43 19.06
C ASP A 288 13.77 7.82 17.79
N GLU A 289 13.72 6.50 17.67
CA GLU A 289 14.31 5.69 16.60
C GLU A 289 13.88 6.19 15.21
N MET A 290 12.57 6.26 14.95
CA MET A 290 12.01 6.79 13.70
C MET A 290 11.29 8.13 13.91
N SER A 291 11.99 9.21 13.54
CA SER A 291 11.46 10.57 13.56
C SER A 291 10.29 10.76 12.59
N LEU A 292 9.45 11.79 12.85
CA LEU A 292 8.35 12.19 11.95
C LEU A 292 8.80 12.37 10.50
N GLY A 293 9.96 13.03 10.30
CA GLY A 293 10.48 13.33 8.97
C GLY A 293 11.05 12.08 8.29
N ASN A 294 11.63 11.14 9.04
CA ASN A 294 12.08 9.86 8.51
C ASN A 294 10.90 9.01 8.02
N VAL A 295 9.79 8.97 8.76
CA VAL A 295 8.54 8.32 8.32
C VAL A 295 7.91 9.06 7.12
N THR A 296 7.94 10.39 7.08
CA THR A 296 7.52 11.19 5.92
C THR A 296 8.33 10.82 4.68
N ALA A 297 9.66 10.69 4.81
CA ALA A 297 10.56 10.33 3.73
C ALA A 297 10.30 8.92 3.19
N LEU A 298 10.23 7.92 4.08
CA LEU A 298 9.94 6.53 3.72
C LEU A 298 8.55 6.40 3.07
N THR A 299 7.54 7.10 3.59
CA THR A 299 6.19 7.16 3.01
C THR A 299 6.21 7.76 1.60
N ALA A 300 6.88 8.90 1.42
CA ALA A 300 7.02 9.55 0.13
C ALA A 300 7.71 8.63 -0.89
N PHE A 301 8.79 7.94 -0.50
CA PHE A 301 9.48 6.98 -1.33
C PHE A 301 8.58 5.82 -1.76
N VAL A 302 7.90 5.16 -0.82
CA VAL A 302 7.00 4.04 -1.08
C VAL A 302 5.87 4.46 -2.03
N ALA A 303 5.23 5.60 -1.77
CA ALA A 303 4.15 6.13 -2.60
C ALA A 303 4.61 6.56 -4.01
N MET A 304 5.87 7.02 -4.14
CA MET A 304 6.47 7.45 -5.40
C MET A 304 7.20 6.35 -6.17
N THR A 305 7.20 5.11 -5.69
CA THR A 305 7.52 3.94 -6.53
C THR A 305 6.71 3.97 -7.84
N ARG A 306 7.33 3.49 -8.92
CA ARG A 306 6.78 3.65 -10.27
C ARG A 306 5.45 2.90 -10.46
N PRO A 307 4.49 3.43 -11.24
CA PRO A 307 3.33 2.64 -11.63
C PRO A 307 3.77 1.39 -12.43
N PRO A 308 3.15 0.22 -12.22
CA PRO A 308 3.25 -0.92 -13.13
C PRO A 308 2.83 -0.57 -14.56
N TYR A 309 3.25 -1.37 -15.53
CA TYR A 309 3.01 -1.13 -16.96
C TYR A 309 2.53 -2.40 -17.68
N VAL A 310 2.03 -2.24 -18.91
CA VAL A 310 1.53 -3.34 -19.74
C VAL A 310 2.52 -3.64 -20.86
N VAL A 311 2.91 -4.91 -21.01
CA VAL A 311 3.74 -5.42 -22.10
C VAL A 311 2.86 -6.09 -23.14
N VAL A 312 2.47 -5.35 -24.18
CA VAL A 312 1.73 -5.90 -25.31
C VAL A 312 2.71 -6.69 -26.21
N PRO A 313 2.41 -7.95 -26.58
CA PRO A 313 3.24 -8.72 -27.51
C PRO A 313 3.45 -8.04 -28.87
N GLN A 314 4.58 -8.33 -29.51
CA GLN A 314 4.96 -7.70 -30.79
C GLN A 314 4.76 -8.61 -32.01
N ASP A 315 4.57 -9.92 -31.80
CA ASP A 315 4.11 -10.85 -32.83
C ASP A 315 2.57 -10.81 -32.97
N GLN A 316 2.08 -11.08 -34.18
CA GLN A 316 0.63 -11.05 -34.46
C GLN A 316 -0.16 -12.07 -33.62
N PRO A 317 0.22 -13.35 -33.53
CA PRO A 317 -0.52 -14.33 -32.71
C PRO A 317 -0.55 -13.95 -31.22
N GLY A 318 0.54 -13.37 -30.70
CA GLY A 318 0.61 -12.83 -29.34
C GLY A 318 -0.35 -11.66 -29.12
N ARG A 319 -0.43 -10.70 -30.04
CA ARG A 319 -1.41 -9.61 -29.98
C ARG A 319 -2.84 -10.12 -30.02
N GLU A 320 -3.14 -11.05 -30.93
CA GLU A 320 -4.48 -11.63 -31.06
C GLU A 320 -4.93 -12.33 -29.76
N ARG A 321 -4.03 -13.06 -29.09
CA ARG A 321 -4.32 -13.64 -27.76
C ARG A 321 -4.47 -12.59 -26.67
N PHE A 322 -3.63 -11.56 -26.65
CA PHE A 322 -3.72 -10.46 -25.67
C PHE A 322 -5.07 -9.72 -25.79
N GLU A 323 -5.47 -9.31 -27.00
CA GLU A 323 -6.73 -8.61 -27.24
C GLU A 323 -7.95 -9.52 -26.98
N ARG A 324 -7.87 -10.80 -27.35
CA ARG A 324 -8.90 -11.80 -27.01
C ARG A 324 -9.04 -11.94 -25.49
N GLY A 325 -7.93 -12.05 -24.77
CA GLY A 325 -7.89 -12.14 -23.31
C GLY A 325 -8.48 -10.92 -22.63
N LYS A 326 -8.07 -9.71 -23.08
CA LYS A 326 -8.62 -8.43 -22.63
C LYS A 326 -10.13 -8.37 -22.83
N ALA A 327 -10.61 -8.69 -24.04
CA ALA A 327 -12.04 -8.66 -24.36
C ALA A 327 -12.86 -9.64 -23.51
N ILE A 328 -12.33 -10.84 -23.21
CA ILE A 328 -12.97 -11.79 -22.30
C ILE A 328 -12.97 -11.25 -20.86
N PHE A 329 -11.83 -10.76 -20.37
CA PHE A 329 -11.69 -10.21 -19.03
C PHE A 329 -12.66 -9.06 -18.76
N GLU A 330 -12.83 -8.18 -19.75
CA GLU A 330 -13.75 -7.03 -19.73
C GLU A 330 -15.22 -7.39 -20.00
N GLY A 331 -15.54 -8.65 -20.33
CA GLY A 331 -16.92 -9.08 -20.66
C GLY A 331 -17.44 -8.58 -22.01
N ALA A 332 -16.54 -8.08 -22.87
CA ALA A 332 -16.84 -7.55 -24.20
C ALA A 332 -16.74 -8.61 -25.31
N ALA A 333 -16.09 -9.74 -25.06
CA ALA A 333 -15.99 -10.86 -25.98
C ALA A 333 -17.35 -11.56 -26.16
N LYS A 334 -17.51 -12.21 -27.31
CA LYS A 334 -18.49 -13.29 -27.50
C LYS A 334 -17.74 -14.62 -27.64
N ASP A 335 -18.32 -15.69 -27.14
CA ASP A 335 -17.95 -17.07 -27.46
C ASP A 335 -18.65 -17.51 -28.76
N LEU A 336 -18.39 -18.75 -29.18
CA LEU A 336 -18.96 -19.34 -30.40
C LEU A 336 -20.50 -19.43 -30.36
N ASP A 337 -21.07 -19.54 -29.17
CA ASP A 337 -22.53 -19.59 -28.94
C ASP A 337 -23.16 -18.19 -28.78
N GLY A 338 -22.36 -17.11 -28.76
CA GLY A 338 -22.83 -15.73 -28.58
C GLY A 338 -23.26 -15.34 -27.16
N LYS A 339 -23.02 -16.20 -26.16
CA LYS A 339 -23.41 -16.06 -24.75
C LYS A 339 -22.54 -15.10 -23.96
N LEU A 340 -21.25 -14.95 -24.30
CA LEU A 340 -20.26 -14.33 -23.39
C LEU A 340 -20.33 -12.79 -23.23
N ALA A 341 -21.36 -12.14 -23.76
CA ALA A 341 -21.59 -10.71 -23.59
C ALA A 341 -22.23 -10.41 -22.22
N GLY A 342 -21.40 -10.20 -21.20
CA GLY A 342 -21.83 -9.90 -19.84
C GLY A 342 -20.72 -10.05 -18.79
N SER A 343 -21.00 -9.66 -17.55
CA SER A 343 -20.12 -9.67 -16.36
C SER A 343 -19.08 -10.80 -16.29
N MET A 344 -17.80 -10.45 -16.52
CA MET A 344 -16.62 -11.31 -16.36
C MET A 344 -15.70 -10.76 -15.26
N CYS A 345 -14.38 -11.00 -15.33
CA CYS A 345 -13.41 -10.60 -14.30
C CYS A 345 -13.47 -9.11 -13.93
N ALA A 346 -13.76 -8.24 -14.89
CA ALA A 346 -13.91 -6.80 -14.71
C ALA A 346 -15.07 -6.36 -13.80
N THR A 347 -15.98 -7.26 -13.39
CA THR A 347 -17.05 -6.96 -12.42
C THR A 347 -16.51 -6.59 -11.03
N CYS A 348 -15.34 -7.12 -10.65
CA CYS A 348 -14.56 -6.64 -9.50
C CYS A 348 -13.27 -5.96 -9.98
N HIS A 349 -12.57 -6.55 -10.95
CA HIS A 349 -11.27 -6.04 -11.43
C HIS A 349 -11.43 -4.95 -12.50
N VAL A 350 -12.08 -3.85 -12.14
CA VAL A 350 -12.39 -2.73 -13.05
C VAL A 350 -11.11 -2.22 -13.74
N PRO A 351 -11.04 -2.19 -15.09
CA PRO A 351 -9.77 -1.98 -15.80
C PRO A 351 -9.01 -0.71 -15.42
N SER A 352 -9.73 0.41 -15.22
CA SER A 352 -9.14 1.67 -14.77
C SER A 352 -10.12 2.53 -13.98
N LEU A 353 -9.62 3.28 -13.02
CA LEU A 353 -10.35 4.34 -12.32
C LEU A 353 -9.75 5.71 -12.66
N THR A 354 -10.58 6.75 -12.75
CA THR A 354 -10.09 8.12 -13.02
C THR A 354 -9.77 8.83 -11.72
N LEU A 355 -8.52 9.28 -11.59
CA LEU A 355 -8.05 10.18 -10.56
C LEU A 355 -8.20 11.63 -11.03
N GLN A 356 -9.05 12.44 -10.39
CA GLN A 356 -9.30 13.82 -10.82
C GLN A 356 -8.15 14.76 -10.43
N VAL A 357 -7.63 14.62 -9.22
CA VAL A 357 -6.51 15.38 -8.68
C VAL A 357 -5.29 14.44 -8.53
N PRO A 358 -4.33 14.45 -9.48
CA PRO A 358 -3.13 13.59 -9.42
C PRO A 358 -2.08 14.10 -8.42
N GLU A 359 -2.51 14.39 -7.20
CA GLU A 359 -1.69 14.81 -6.07
C GLU A 359 -1.88 13.84 -4.91
N LEU A 360 -0.84 13.67 -4.11
CA LEU A 360 -0.86 12.97 -2.82
C LEU A 360 -0.48 13.96 -1.72
N VAL A 361 -1.17 13.89 -0.59
CA VAL A 361 -0.74 14.53 0.66
C VAL A 361 -0.18 13.43 1.55
N VAL A 362 1.09 13.55 1.92
CA VAL A 362 1.70 12.78 3.02
C VAL A 362 1.51 13.62 4.28
N GLU A 363 0.62 13.14 5.14
CA GLU A 363 0.19 13.78 6.37
C GLU A 363 1.33 13.92 7.38
N ASP A 364 1.35 15.02 8.13
CA ASP A 364 2.14 15.17 9.36
C ASP A 364 1.21 14.97 10.57
N PRO A 365 1.18 13.79 11.21
CA PRO A 365 0.28 13.53 12.34
C PRO A 365 0.76 14.18 13.65
N GLY A 366 1.99 14.69 13.71
CA GLY A 366 2.64 15.07 14.96
C GLY A 366 3.04 13.88 15.84
N VAL A 367 3.69 14.18 16.97
CA VAL A 367 4.13 13.17 17.96
C VAL A 367 2.91 12.61 18.71
N ALA A 368 2.94 11.32 19.07
CA ALA A 368 1.86 10.73 19.85
C ALA A 368 1.80 11.27 21.28
N ASP A 369 0.59 11.40 21.82
CA ASP A 369 0.34 11.73 23.24
C ASP A 369 0.50 10.49 24.12
N VAL A 370 1.68 9.87 24.06
CA VAL A 370 2.10 8.73 24.87
C VAL A 370 3.22 9.23 25.78
N THR A 371 2.88 9.40 27.05
CA THR A 371 3.73 10.08 28.06
C THR A 371 4.28 9.16 29.15
N SER A 372 3.95 7.86 29.07
CA SER A 372 4.48 6.84 29.98
C SER A 372 4.37 5.43 29.37
N PRO A 373 5.15 4.44 29.85
CA PRO A 373 5.04 3.05 29.39
C PRO A 373 3.66 2.41 29.53
N ALA A 374 2.77 2.97 30.37
CA ALA A 374 1.39 2.51 30.49
C ALA A 374 0.49 2.94 29.30
N GLY A 375 0.93 3.92 28.50
CA GLY A 375 0.27 4.35 27.27
C GLY A 375 0.75 3.62 26.01
N CYS A 376 1.74 2.73 26.12
CA CYS A 376 2.24 1.95 24.99
C CYS A 376 1.15 1.04 24.40
N PRO A 377 1.14 0.83 23.06
CA PRO A 377 0.25 -0.14 22.43
C PRO A 377 0.42 -1.54 23.04
N SER A 378 -0.68 -2.18 23.46
CA SER A 378 -0.63 -3.40 24.27
C SER A 378 -0.06 -4.62 23.56
N GLU A 379 -0.29 -4.72 22.24
CA GLU A 379 0.38 -5.65 21.33
C GLU A 379 0.58 -4.95 19.98
N THR A 380 1.68 -5.27 19.30
CA THR A 380 1.94 -4.80 17.94
C THR A 380 1.01 -5.55 16.99
N LEU A 381 0.04 -4.85 16.42
CA LEU A 381 -0.90 -5.38 15.44
C LEU A 381 -0.42 -5.08 14.02
N LEU A 382 -0.98 -5.78 13.02
CA LEU A 382 -0.76 -5.46 11.59
C LEU A 382 -1.15 -4.01 11.21
N ILE A 383 -2.04 -3.41 12.00
CA ILE A 383 -2.43 -2.01 11.93
C ILE A 383 -2.92 -1.60 13.32
N ASN A 384 -2.44 -0.47 13.85
CA ASN A 384 -2.89 0.08 15.12
C ASN A 384 -3.95 1.17 14.84
N PRO A 385 -5.20 0.99 15.30
CA PRO A 385 -6.29 1.92 14.98
C PRO A 385 -6.12 3.28 15.64
N GLU A 386 -6.50 4.33 14.92
CA GLU A 386 -6.62 5.68 15.46
C GLU A 386 -8.09 6.11 15.61
N PRO A 387 -8.41 6.95 16.62
CA PRO A 387 -9.74 7.51 16.72
C PRO A 387 -10.03 8.39 15.49
N PRO A 388 -11.29 8.44 15.00
CA PRO A 388 -11.66 9.24 13.82
C PRO A 388 -11.25 10.72 13.89
N SER A 389 -11.05 11.27 15.08
CA SER A 389 -10.57 12.64 15.34
C SER A 389 -9.09 12.86 15.00
N ARG A 390 -8.24 11.83 15.10
CA ARG A 390 -6.82 11.90 14.70
C ARG A 390 -6.55 11.32 13.32
N HIS A 391 -7.30 10.29 12.92
CA HIS A 391 -7.07 9.56 11.68
C HIS A 391 -7.07 10.50 10.45
N ALA A 392 -5.90 10.64 9.81
CA ALA A 392 -5.64 11.69 8.84
C ALA A 392 -6.57 11.65 7.62
N VAL A 393 -6.80 10.46 7.03
CA VAL A 393 -7.69 10.33 5.86
C VAL A 393 -9.13 10.72 6.22
N THR A 394 -9.62 10.38 7.41
CA THR A 394 -10.96 10.79 7.87
C THR A 394 -11.06 12.31 8.03
N GLN A 395 -10.05 12.96 8.59
CA GLN A 395 -10.01 14.41 8.73
C GLN A 395 -9.89 15.13 7.38
N GLN A 396 -9.07 14.62 6.44
CA GLN A 396 -8.94 15.16 5.09
C GLN A 396 -10.26 15.04 4.31
N VAL A 397 -10.89 13.86 4.32
CA VAL A 397 -12.21 13.62 3.69
C VAL A 397 -13.26 14.58 4.26
N LYS A 398 -13.34 14.70 5.58
CA LYS A 398 -14.28 15.63 6.25
C LYS A 398 -14.08 17.08 5.78
N LYS A 399 -12.86 17.62 5.91
CA LYS A 399 -12.54 18.99 5.49
C LYS A 399 -12.81 19.21 4.00
N ARG A 400 -12.56 18.21 3.14
CA ARG A 400 -12.80 18.30 1.69
C ARG A 400 -14.30 18.33 1.36
N VAL A 401 -15.11 17.51 2.03
CA VAL A 401 -16.59 17.54 1.90
C VAL A 401 -17.16 18.89 2.36
N GLU A 402 -16.69 19.42 3.50
CA GLU A 402 -17.07 20.75 3.99
C GLU A 402 -16.73 21.85 2.98
N ALA A 403 -15.52 21.82 2.40
CA ALA A 403 -15.09 22.77 1.38
C ALA A 403 -15.87 22.66 0.05
N ILE A 404 -16.22 21.44 -0.39
CA ILE A 404 -17.09 21.23 -1.57
C ILE A 404 -18.47 21.84 -1.31
N LEU A 405 -19.09 21.54 -0.17
CA LEU A 405 -20.44 22.02 0.16
C LEU A 405 -20.51 23.53 0.41
N ALA A 406 -19.38 24.19 0.67
CA ALA A 406 -19.30 25.65 0.75
C ALA A 406 -19.29 26.34 -0.63
N GLN A 407 -19.05 25.63 -1.73
CA GLN A 407 -19.14 26.20 -3.08
C GLN A 407 -20.60 26.29 -3.53
N GLN A 408 -21.00 27.44 -4.09
CA GLN A 408 -22.39 27.70 -4.48
C GLN A 408 -22.97 26.69 -5.49
N SER A 409 -22.12 26.08 -6.31
CA SER A 409 -22.46 25.00 -7.25
C SER A 409 -22.85 23.68 -6.57
N ALA A 410 -22.36 23.40 -5.35
CA ALA A 410 -22.68 22.18 -4.62
C ALA A 410 -24.06 22.21 -3.94
N GLY A 411 -24.63 23.40 -3.72
CA GLY A 411 -25.97 23.57 -3.12
C GLY A 411 -27.14 23.01 -3.95
N ALA A 412 -26.88 22.62 -5.21
CA ALA A 412 -27.86 21.95 -6.09
C ALA A 412 -27.72 20.42 -6.12
N LEU A 413 -26.70 19.84 -5.46
CA LEU A 413 -26.50 18.39 -5.42
C LEU A 413 -27.57 17.73 -4.54
N LYS A 414 -28.28 16.75 -5.11
CA LYS A 414 -29.18 15.86 -4.37
C LYS A 414 -28.55 14.46 -4.25
N ALA A 415 -29.02 13.65 -3.32
CA ALA A 415 -28.45 12.31 -3.09
C ALA A 415 -28.79 11.30 -4.19
N ASP A 416 -29.98 11.39 -4.79
CA ASP A 416 -30.43 10.62 -5.96
C ASP A 416 -29.70 11.03 -7.26
N ALA A 417 -29.10 12.22 -7.28
CA ALA A 417 -28.47 12.80 -8.46
C ALA A 417 -27.26 11.97 -8.95
N PHE A 418 -26.55 11.27 -8.05
CA PHE A 418 -25.31 10.51 -8.31
C PHE A 418 -25.48 9.30 -9.26
N GLU A 419 -26.70 8.99 -9.69
CA GLU A 419 -26.95 7.98 -10.75
C GLU A 419 -26.81 8.53 -12.18
N SER A 420 -26.83 9.86 -12.36
CA SER A 420 -26.80 10.50 -13.68
C SER A 420 -25.39 10.91 -14.14
N ALA A 421 -25.15 10.84 -15.45
CA ALA A 421 -23.87 11.22 -16.06
C ALA A 421 -23.51 12.71 -15.82
N ASP A 422 -24.51 13.60 -15.87
CA ASP A 422 -24.32 15.04 -15.66
C ASP A 422 -23.86 15.36 -14.24
N VAL A 423 -24.36 14.64 -13.24
CA VAL A 423 -23.98 14.83 -11.84
C VAL A 423 -22.64 14.17 -11.54
N ALA A 424 -22.35 13.01 -12.12
CA ALA A 424 -21.00 12.46 -12.08
C ALA A 424 -19.99 13.46 -12.66
N ALA A 425 -20.31 14.16 -13.76
CA ALA A 425 -19.49 15.23 -14.30
C ALA A 425 -19.39 16.45 -13.36
N ALA A 426 -20.49 16.86 -12.71
CA ALA A 426 -20.50 17.95 -11.72
C ALA A 426 -19.63 17.64 -10.48
N VAL A 427 -19.76 16.43 -9.92
CA VAL A 427 -18.94 15.96 -8.77
C VAL A 427 -17.47 15.86 -9.15
N ASN A 428 -17.14 15.32 -10.31
CA ASN A 428 -15.77 15.31 -10.83
C ASN A 428 -15.20 16.73 -11.00
N THR A 429 -16.02 17.68 -11.45
CA THR A 429 -15.64 19.10 -11.57
C THR A 429 -15.35 19.72 -10.21
N LEU A 430 -16.20 19.47 -9.20
CA LEU A 430 -15.99 19.93 -7.83
C LEU A 430 -14.74 19.32 -7.19
N LEU A 431 -14.50 18.02 -7.38
CA LEU A 431 -13.27 17.35 -6.91
C LEU A 431 -12.01 17.95 -7.54
N ALA A 432 -12.03 18.25 -8.84
CA ALA A 432 -10.92 18.89 -9.53
C ALA A 432 -10.69 20.36 -9.10
N GLN A 433 -11.73 21.04 -8.60
CA GLN A 433 -11.64 22.42 -8.11
C GLN A 433 -11.27 22.52 -6.62
N VAL A 434 -11.64 21.53 -5.80
CA VAL A 434 -11.33 21.48 -4.37
C VAL A 434 -10.13 20.56 -4.11
N PRO A 435 -8.94 21.11 -3.83
CA PRO A 435 -7.75 20.31 -3.56
C PRO A 435 -7.91 19.45 -2.31
N ILE A 436 -7.06 18.44 -2.15
CA ILE A 436 -6.96 17.70 -0.88
C ILE A 436 -6.48 18.69 0.19
N PRO A 437 -7.22 18.88 1.30
CA PRO A 437 -6.86 19.86 2.33
C PRO A 437 -5.65 19.38 3.12
N SER A 438 -4.71 20.28 3.42
CA SER A 438 -3.70 20.01 4.45
C SER A 438 -4.37 20.05 5.83
N LEU A 439 -3.98 19.13 6.70
CA LEU A 439 -4.34 19.12 8.11
C LEU A 439 -3.42 20.03 8.91
N ASN A 440 -2.11 19.90 8.69
CA ASN A 440 -1.05 20.57 9.42
C ASN A 440 -0.07 21.26 8.46
N SER A 441 0.77 22.16 8.97
CA SER A 441 1.75 22.91 8.16
C SER A 441 2.90 22.05 7.66
N GLY A 442 3.19 20.90 8.28
CA GLY A 442 4.20 19.93 7.84
C GLY A 442 3.72 18.93 6.79
N ASP A 443 2.45 18.97 6.38
CA ASP A 443 1.93 18.06 5.34
C ASP A 443 2.68 18.24 4.01
N LEU A 444 3.33 17.18 3.53
CA LEU A 444 4.08 17.19 2.27
C LEU A 444 3.15 16.89 1.08
N ARG A 445 3.15 17.76 0.06
CA ARG A 445 2.39 17.56 -1.19
C ARG A 445 3.27 16.99 -2.29
N ILE A 446 2.78 15.98 -2.99
CA ILE A 446 3.52 15.29 -4.06
C ILE A 446 2.64 15.17 -5.31
N GLY A 447 3.06 15.82 -6.41
CA GLY A 447 2.43 15.66 -7.72
C GLY A 447 2.76 14.29 -8.33
N LEU A 448 1.78 13.41 -8.47
CA LEU A 448 1.99 12.03 -8.91
C LEU A 448 2.39 11.89 -10.39
N THR A 449 2.14 12.92 -11.22
CA THR A 449 2.43 12.95 -12.66
C THR A 449 3.73 13.68 -12.99
N ARG A 450 4.04 14.77 -12.26
CA ARG A 450 5.30 15.55 -12.38
C ARG A 450 5.81 15.95 -10.98
N PRO A 451 6.50 15.05 -10.26
CA PRO A 451 7.00 15.28 -8.90
C PRO A 451 8.23 16.21 -8.80
N GLY A 452 8.26 17.32 -9.53
CA GLY A 452 9.35 18.29 -9.47
C GLY A 452 10.74 17.71 -9.77
N ASP A 453 11.70 17.97 -8.89
CA ASP A 453 13.12 17.58 -8.98
C ASP A 453 13.41 16.10 -8.63
N ALA A 454 12.37 15.29 -8.44
CA ALA A 454 12.47 13.88 -8.09
C ALA A 454 13.46 13.07 -8.97
N PRO A 455 14.11 12.04 -8.40
CA PRO A 455 15.19 11.33 -9.06
C PRO A 455 14.68 10.44 -10.21
N ALA A 456 15.54 10.20 -11.21
CA ALA A 456 15.14 9.51 -12.46
C ALA A 456 14.48 8.13 -12.25
N TYR A 457 14.79 7.43 -11.15
CA TYR A 457 14.21 6.11 -10.86
C TYR A 457 12.71 6.12 -10.54
N VAL A 458 12.09 7.27 -10.25
CA VAL A 458 10.62 7.37 -10.08
C VAL A 458 9.86 7.56 -11.40
N TYR A 459 10.57 7.59 -12.54
CA TYR A 459 9.99 7.79 -13.88
C TYR A 459 10.10 6.53 -14.78
N PRO A 460 9.14 6.30 -15.70
CA PRO A 460 8.01 7.16 -16.03
C PRO A 460 6.89 7.15 -14.98
N ARG A 461 6.06 8.20 -15.01
CA ARG A 461 4.77 8.29 -14.31
C ARG A 461 3.63 7.99 -15.30
N LEU A 462 2.40 7.85 -14.81
CA LEU A 462 1.22 7.74 -15.68
C LEU A 462 1.07 9.01 -16.54
N PRO A 463 0.71 8.89 -17.83
CA PRO A 463 0.63 10.03 -18.74
C PRO A 463 -0.53 10.96 -18.37
N ALA A 464 -0.25 12.26 -18.33
CA ALA A 464 -1.24 13.31 -18.07
C ALA A 464 -1.06 14.47 -19.07
N ARG A 465 -2.16 15.11 -19.48
CA ARG A 465 -2.10 16.27 -20.40
C ARG A 465 -1.34 17.45 -19.80
N ASN A 466 -1.45 17.64 -18.50
CA ASN A 466 -0.69 18.60 -17.69
C ASN A 466 -0.71 18.14 -16.21
N GLU A 467 -0.05 18.88 -15.32
CA GLU A 467 0.07 18.56 -13.89
C GLU A 467 -1.27 18.42 -13.14
N ARG A 468 -2.31 19.13 -13.56
CA ARG A 468 -3.63 19.13 -12.91
C ARG A 468 -4.69 18.37 -13.72
N ALA A 469 -4.30 17.73 -14.82
CA ALA A 469 -5.22 16.97 -15.65
C ALA A 469 -5.53 15.62 -14.98
N ALA A 470 -6.81 15.24 -14.98
CA ALA A 470 -7.24 13.93 -14.54
C ALA A 470 -6.50 12.80 -15.29
N VAL A 471 -6.24 11.70 -14.58
CA VAL A 471 -5.44 10.56 -15.07
C VAL A 471 -6.23 9.28 -14.95
N SER A 472 -6.20 8.45 -16.00
CA SER A 472 -6.68 7.07 -15.92
C SER A 472 -5.62 6.21 -15.21
N VAL A 473 -6.00 5.63 -14.08
CA VAL A 473 -5.15 4.74 -13.28
C VAL A 473 -5.57 3.30 -13.56
N PRO A 474 -4.77 2.51 -14.31
CA PRO A 474 -5.14 1.16 -14.73
C PRO A 474 -4.86 0.15 -13.60
N LEU A 475 -5.66 0.19 -12.53
CA LEU A 475 -5.48 -0.65 -11.35
C LEU A 475 -5.92 -2.11 -11.57
N LEU A 476 -6.89 -2.37 -12.47
CA LEU A 476 -7.60 -3.66 -12.57
C LEU A 476 -8.22 -4.06 -11.23
N SER A 477 -8.96 -3.12 -10.65
CA SER A 477 -9.50 -3.18 -9.29
C SER A 477 -10.56 -2.08 -9.10
N ASP A 478 -11.64 -2.42 -8.42
CA ASP A 478 -12.67 -1.49 -7.95
C ASP A 478 -12.39 -0.95 -6.53
N LEU A 479 -11.27 -1.33 -5.91
CA LEU A 479 -10.85 -1.01 -4.54
C LEU A 479 -11.89 -1.33 -3.45
N ARG A 480 -12.82 -2.26 -3.72
CA ARG A 480 -13.88 -2.66 -2.79
C ARG A 480 -13.53 -3.95 -2.06
N THR A 481 -14.17 -4.16 -0.91
CA THR A 481 -14.16 -5.45 -0.22
C THR A 481 -15.26 -6.38 -0.73
N HIS A 482 -14.92 -7.64 -1.01
CA HIS A 482 -15.83 -8.67 -1.49
C HIS A 482 -15.78 -9.91 -0.61
N ASN A 483 -16.92 -10.58 -0.45
CA ASN A 483 -17.00 -11.89 0.17
C ASN A 483 -16.38 -12.94 -0.77
N MET A 484 -15.23 -13.48 -0.37
CA MET A 484 -14.50 -14.50 -1.13
C MET A 484 -14.86 -15.95 -0.74
N GLY A 485 -15.87 -16.10 0.13
CA GLY A 485 -16.40 -17.38 0.58
C GLY A 485 -15.44 -18.19 1.47
N SER A 486 -15.90 -19.37 1.87
CA SER A 486 -15.21 -20.20 2.86
C SER A 486 -13.87 -20.78 2.41
N GLY A 487 -13.57 -20.76 1.10
CA GLY A 487 -12.29 -21.24 0.56
C GLY A 487 -11.13 -20.25 0.75
N LEU A 488 -11.43 -18.95 0.86
CA LEU A 488 -10.44 -17.88 1.01
C LEU A 488 -10.61 -17.04 2.27
N GLN A 489 -11.66 -17.25 3.07
CA GLN A 489 -11.85 -16.52 4.33
C GLN A 489 -10.66 -16.69 5.29
N ASP A 490 -10.37 -15.63 6.05
CA ASP A 490 -9.50 -15.74 7.21
C ASP A 490 -10.19 -16.50 8.36
N VAL A 491 -9.39 -16.86 9.36
CA VAL A 491 -9.86 -17.49 10.61
C VAL A 491 -10.57 -16.52 11.57
N GLY A 492 -10.53 -15.21 11.31
CA GLY A 492 -11.17 -14.22 12.17
C GLY A 492 -11.21 -12.80 11.61
N VAL A 493 -11.83 -11.92 12.39
CA VAL A 493 -11.97 -10.49 12.14
C VAL A 493 -10.61 -9.80 12.27
N GLN A 494 -10.33 -8.81 11.41
CA GLN A 494 -9.14 -7.98 11.52
C GLN A 494 -9.53 -6.52 11.72
N GLY A 495 -8.92 -5.85 12.70
CA GLY A 495 -9.07 -4.41 12.88
C GLY A 495 -8.54 -3.62 11.69
N ALA A 496 -9.07 -2.43 11.49
CA ALA A 496 -8.58 -1.46 10.52
C ALA A 496 -7.85 -0.28 11.20
N ASP A 497 -7.28 0.61 10.40
CA ASP A 497 -6.69 1.90 10.77
C ASP A 497 -7.58 2.85 11.59
N VAL A 498 -8.90 2.63 11.68
CA VAL A 498 -9.84 3.47 12.45
C VAL A 498 -10.42 2.69 13.63
N THR A 499 -10.41 3.29 14.83
CA THR A 499 -10.96 2.68 16.06
C THR A 499 -12.41 2.26 15.89
N GLY A 500 -12.70 1.00 16.23
CA GLY A 500 -14.04 0.41 16.10
C GLY A 500 -14.36 -0.15 14.70
N ILE A 501 -13.51 0.10 13.70
CA ILE A 501 -13.67 -0.46 12.35
C ILE A 501 -12.89 -1.76 12.23
N SER A 502 -13.53 -2.75 11.60
CA SER A 502 -12.92 -4.07 11.36
C SER A 502 -13.50 -4.71 10.11
N ILE A 503 -12.72 -5.61 9.50
CA ILE A 503 -13.07 -6.33 8.29
C ILE A 503 -13.37 -7.79 8.64
N ALA A 504 -14.56 -8.26 8.25
CA ALA A 504 -15.04 -9.60 8.54
C ALA A 504 -14.17 -10.70 7.87
N PRO A 505 -14.15 -11.93 8.41
CA PRO A 505 -13.24 -12.98 7.93
C PRO A 505 -13.29 -13.27 6.42
N PRO A 506 -14.47 -13.36 5.76
CA PRO A 506 -14.53 -13.67 4.33
C PRO A 506 -14.33 -12.46 3.40
N LEU A 507 -14.27 -11.25 3.95
CA LEU A 507 -14.13 -10.02 3.15
C LEU A 507 -12.66 -9.77 2.79
N PHE A 508 -12.36 -9.60 1.50
CA PHE A 508 -11.04 -9.23 0.99
C PHE A 508 -11.15 -8.07 0.02
N LEU A 509 -10.12 -7.23 0.01
CA LEU A 509 -9.99 -6.15 -0.96
C LEU A 509 -9.75 -6.74 -2.37
N THR A 510 -10.47 -6.25 -3.38
CA THR A 510 -10.05 -6.40 -4.78
C THR A 510 -8.74 -5.64 -4.95
N ARG A 511 -7.61 -6.31 -4.72
CA ARG A 511 -6.30 -5.68 -4.88
C ARG A 511 -6.05 -5.34 -6.35
N PRO A 512 -5.35 -4.24 -6.65
CA PRO A 512 -4.88 -3.94 -8.01
C PRO A 512 -4.11 -5.11 -8.63
N LEU A 513 -4.50 -5.55 -9.82
CA LEU A 513 -3.78 -6.59 -10.59
C LEU A 513 -2.71 -6.00 -11.52
N TRP A 514 -2.49 -4.69 -11.50
CA TRP A 514 -1.40 -4.09 -12.23
C TRP A 514 -0.03 -4.59 -11.71
N GLY A 515 0.74 -5.25 -12.57
CA GLY A 515 1.97 -5.95 -12.16
C GLY A 515 1.81 -7.42 -11.75
N VAL A 516 0.59 -7.98 -11.75
CA VAL A 516 0.30 -9.34 -11.23
C VAL A 516 1.15 -10.45 -11.84
N ALA A 517 1.69 -10.26 -13.05
CA ALA A 517 2.56 -11.22 -13.72
C ALA A 517 3.90 -11.46 -13.01
N ASP A 518 4.35 -10.51 -12.19
CA ASP A 518 5.61 -10.57 -11.45
C ASP A 518 5.41 -10.77 -9.93
N THR A 519 4.16 -10.97 -9.48
CA THR A 519 3.80 -11.03 -8.05
C THR A 519 3.26 -12.39 -7.61
N GLY A 520 3.58 -13.46 -8.33
CA GLY A 520 3.36 -14.82 -7.83
C GLY A 520 4.30 -15.12 -6.66
N PRO A 521 3.99 -16.11 -5.78
CA PRO A 521 2.77 -16.90 -5.79
C PRO A 521 1.55 -16.08 -5.37
N TRP A 522 0.37 -16.48 -5.85
CA TRP A 522 -0.84 -15.63 -5.81
C TRP A 522 -1.78 -15.99 -4.65
N LEU A 523 -2.74 -15.08 -4.41
CA LEU A 523 -3.63 -15.02 -3.24
C LEU A 523 -2.92 -14.57 -1.95
N HIS A 524 -3.69 -14.27 -0.92
CA HIS A 524 -3.22 -13.56 0.27
C HIS A 524 -2.11 -14.29 1.05
N ASP A 525 -2.06 -15.62 0.94
CA ASP A 525 -1.08 -16.50 1.58
C ASP A 525 -0.11 -17.16 0.58
N GLY A 526 -0.17 -16.81 -0.70
CA GLY A 526 0.66 -17.42 -1.73
C GLY A 526 0.35 -18.91 -2.02
N ARG A 527 -0.86 -19.41 -1.72
CA ARG A 527 -1.20 -20.82 -1.99
C ARG A 527 -1.30 -21.18 -3.48
N ALA A 528 -1.60 -20.21 -4.35
CA ALA A 528 -1.75 -20.45 -5.79
C ALA A 528 -0.41 -20.33 -6.53
N ARG A 529 -0.03 -21.36 -7.30
CA ARG A 529 1.24 -21.47 -8.02
C ARG A 529 1.13 -21.04 -9.47
N THR A 530 -0.08 -20.83 -9.97
CA THR A 530 -0.40 -20.25 -11.28
C THR A 530 -1.55 -19.25 -11.17
N LEU A 531 -1.62 -18.31 -12.12
CA LEU A 531 -2.79 -17.42 -12.25
C LEU A 531 -4.09 -18.19 -12.48
N LYS A 532 -4.03 -19.34 -13.17
CA LYS A 532 -5.20 -20.18 -13.44
C LYS A 532 -5.75 -20.84 -12.16
N GLU A 533 -4.86 -21.33 -11.29
CA GLU A 533 -5.23 -21.79 -9.94
C GLU A 533 -5.78 -20.63 -9.10
N ALA A 534 -5.13 -19.45 -9.15
CA ALA A 534 -5.58 -18.29 -8.41
C ALA A 534 -7.02 -17.91 -8.78
N ILE A 535 -7.33 -17.81 -10.08
CA ILE A 535 -8.69 -17.59 -10.62
C ILE A 535 -9.63 -18.69 -10.10
N ALA A 536 -9.30 -19.97 -10.25
CA ALA A 536 -10.16 -21.07 -9.82
C ALA A 536 -10.49 -21.04 -8.31
N PHE A 537 -9.52 -20.69 -7.47
CA PHE A 537 -9.70 -20.61 -6.01
C PHE A 537 -10.59 -19.45 -5.54
N HIS A 538 -11.01 -18.52 -6.41
CA HIS A 538 -12.06 -17.54 -6.08
C HIS A 538 -13.45 -18.21 -5.96
N SER A 539 -13.64 -19.43 -6.49
CA SER A 539 -14.89 -20.19 -6.37
C SER A 539 -14.95 -20.96 -5.07
N SER A 540 -15.85 -20.58 -4.16
CA SER A 540 -16.12 -21.31 -2.92
C SER A 540 -17.51 -20.97 -2.34
N PRO A 541 -18.08 -21.78 -1.42
CA PRO A 541 -19.37 -21.48 -0.81
C PRO A 541 -19.42 -20.07 -0.21
N GLY A 542 -20.42 -19.28 -0.61
CA GLY A 542 -20.60 -17.88 -0.20
C GLY A 542 -19.81 -16.83 -0.99
N SER A 543 -18.91 -17.23 -1.91
CA SER A 543 -18.13 -16.29 -2.71
C SER A 543 -18.98 -15.52 -3.73
N GLU A 544 -18.80 -14.20 -3.77
CA GLU A 544 -19.37 -13.31 -4.80
C GLU A 544 -18.80 -13.60 -6.19
N ALA A 545 -17.59 -14.14 -6.29
CA ALA A 545 -16.93 -14.43 -7.56
C ALA A 545 -17.46 -15.70 -8.26
N ASN A 546 -18.29 -16.51 -7.59
CA ASN A 546 -18.79 -17.78 -8.12
C ASN A 546 -19.38 -17.70 -9.55
N PRO A 547 -20.22 -16.70 -9.92
CA PRO A 547 -20.74 -16.58 -11.29
C PRO A 547 -19.63 -16.33 -12.33
N VAL A 548 -18.63 -15.51 -11.98
CA VAL A 548 -17.50 -15.19 -12.86
C VAL A 548 -16.61 -16.41 -13.06
N ILE A 549 -16.37 -17.22 -12.02
CA ILE A 549 -15.59 -18.45 -12.15
C ILE A 549 -16.37 -19.54 -12.89
N ALA A 550 -17.69 -19.63 -12.70
CA ALA A 550 -18.55 -20.50 -13.50
C ALA A 550 -18.53 -20.13 -14.99
N ALA A 551 -18.47 -18.84 -15.34
CA ALA A 551 -18.28 -18.39 -16.72
C ALA A 551 -16.86 -18.67 -17.23
N PHE A 552 -15.81 -18.36 -16.46
CA PHE A 552 -14.42 -18.62 -16.82
C PHE A 552 -14.14 -20.12 -17.07
N THR A 553 -14.70 -21.01 -16.27
CA THR A 553 -14.53 -22.46 -16.42
C THR A 553 -15.24 -23.04 -17.65
N GLN A 554 -16.25 -22.37 -18.18
CA GLN A 554 -16.92 -22.72 -19.44
C GLN A 554 -16.17 -22.24 -20.70
N LEU A 555 -15.20 -21.32 -20.55
CA LEU A 555 -14.36 -20.89 -21.67
C LEU A 555 -13.56 -22.05 -22.28
N SER A 556 -13.30 -21.97 -23.57
CA SER A 556 -12.36 -22.87 -24.25
C SER A 556 -10.97 -22.83 -23.58
N PRO A 557 -10.15 -23.91 -23.61
CA PRO A 557 -8.81 -23.88 -23.03
C PRO A 557 -7.93 -22.75 -23.59
N SER A 558 -8.10 -22.41 -24.86
CA SER A 558 -7.46 -21.25 -25.53
C SER A 558 -7.94 -19.90 -24.98
N ASP A 559 -9.22 -19.75 -24.67
CA ASP A 559 -9.78 -18.52 -24.11
C ASP A 559 -9.40 -18.34 -22.63
N GLN A 560 -9.38 -19.43 -21.85
CA GLN A 560 -8.82 -19.44 -20.50
C GLN A 560 -7.35 -19.02 -20.50
N GLN A 561 -6.56 -19.52 -21.48
CA GLN A 561 -5.17 -19.11 -21.64
C GLN A 561 -5.04 -17.66 -22.13
N ALA A 562 -5.93 -17.18 -23.00
CA ALA A 562 -5.92 -15.78 -23.44
C ALA A 562 -6.10 -14.80 -22.27
N VAL A 563 -7.02 -15.09 -21.34
CA VAL A 563 -7.18 -14.30 -20.10
C VAL A 563 -5.91 -14.34 -19.23
N VAL A 564 -5.23 -15.49 -19.15
CA VAL A 564 -3.95 -15.60 -18.43
C VAL A 564 -2.83 -14.83 -19.16
N ASP A 565 -2.76 -14.89 -20.49
CA ASP A 565 -1.80 -14.12 -21.31
C ASP A 565 -2.00 -12.60 -21.14
N PHE A 566 -3.26 -12.15 -21.05
CA PHE A 566 -3.61 -10.76 -20.72
C PHE A 566 -3.09 -10.37 -19.33
N LEU A 567 -3.36 -11.16 -18.29
CA LEU A 567 -2.84 -10.91 -16.93
C LEU A 567 -1.29 -10.93 -16.89
N LEU A 568 -0.65 -11.82 -17.67
CA LEU A 568 0.81 -11.92 -17.79
C LEU A 568 1.48 -10.73 -18.50
N ALA A 569 0.71 -9.87 -19.16
CA ALA A 569 1.16 -8.60 -19.72
C ALA A 569 1.31 -7.50 -18.66
N HIS A 570 0.61 -7.58 -17.53
CA HIS A 570 0.67 -6.58 -16.46
C HIS A 570 1.93 -6.80 -15.60
N ARG A 571 2.95 -5.96 -15.80
CA ARG A 571 4.31 -6.13 -15.29
C ARG A 571 4.73 -5.01 -14.33
N LEU A 572 5.48 -5.39 -13.30
CA LEU A 572 6.17 -4.44 -12.42
C LEU A 572 7.30 -3.72 -13.18
N PRO A 573 7.72 -2.51 -12.75
CA PRO A 573 8.87 -1.82 -13.33
C PRO A 573 10.16 -2.65 -13.30
N VAL A 574 11.02 -2.51 -14.33
CA VAL A 574 12.42 -2.97 -14.31
C VAL A 574 13.34 -1.80 -14.01
N ALA A 575 14.40 -2.01 -13.23
CA ALA A 575 15.48 -1.05 -13.08
C ALA A 575 16.07 -0.81 -14.48
N LEU A 576 15.90 0.41 -14.99
CA LEU A 576 16.48 0.79 -16.27
C LEU A 576 17.98 0.98 -16.06
N ASP A 577 18.80 0.50 -16.99
CA ASP A 577 20.23 0.76 -16.92
C ASP A 577 20.46 2.28 -17.05
N ILE A 578 20.85 2.91 -15.94
CA ILE A 578 21.06 4.36 -15.84
C ILE A 578 22.15 4.82 -16.84
N ARG A 579 22.92 3.88 -17.39
CA ARG A 579 23.95 4.12 -18.42
C ARG A 579 23.43 4.43 -19.83
N GLN A 580 22.12 4.44 -20.09
CA GLN A 580 21.57 5.03 -21.34
C GLN A 580 21.32 6.55 -21.25
N GLY A 581 21.86 7.22 -20.23
CA GLY A 581 22.05 8.68 -20.22
C GLY A 581 23.37 9.10 -20.86
N LYS A 582 23.50 9.01 -22.19
CA LYS A 582 24.49 9.72 -23.02
C LYS A 582 23.91 10.03 -24.40
#